data_AF-A0A7Y3FNR2-F1
#
_entry.id   AF-A0A7Y3FNR2-F1
#
_cell.length_a   1.000
_cell.length_b   1.000
_cell.length_c   1.000
_cell.angle_alpha   90.00
_cell.angle_beta   90.00
_cell.angle_gamma   90.00
#
_symmetry.space_group_name_H-M   'P 1'
#
loop_
_entity.id
_entity.type
_entity.pdbx_description
1 polymer ?
#
loop_
_entity_poly.entity_id
_entity_poly.type
_entity_poly.pdbx_seq_one_letter_code
_entity_poly.pdbx_strand_id
1 'polypeptide(L)' 'PSQRQIVVMKDVEGYSHAEVAKAQNISVGASKVRLHRARAALRDLVNRD' A
#
# COMPACT_ATOMS: atom_id res chain seq x y z
N PRO A 1 -7.13 6.05 0.23
CA PRO A 1 -6.00 5.61 -0.61
C PRO A 1 -6.40 4.50 -1.59
N SER A 2 -6.11 4.72 -2.87
CA SER A 2 -6.15 3.65 -3.85
C SER A 2 -5.05 2.61 -3.55
N GLN A 3 -5.23 1.38 -4.05
CA GLN A 3 -4.21 0.32 -3.92
C GLN A 3 -2.87 0.75 -4.52
N ARG A 4 -2.90 1.46 -5.66
CA ARG A 4 -1.71 2.04 -6.28
C ARG A 4 -0.97 2.99 -5.35
N GLN A 5 -1.69 3.90 -4.71
CA GLN A 5 -1.08 4.94 -3.89
C GLN A 5 -0.33 4.37 -2.68
N ILE A 6 -0.88 3.37 -2.00
CA ILE A 6 -0.19 2.77 -0.85
C ILE A 6 1.04 1.96 -1.25
N VAL A 7 1.02 1.32 -2.43
CA VAL A 7 2.19 0.62 -2.98
C VAL A 7 3.28 1.61 -3.34
N VAL A 8 2.96 2.70 -4.05
CA VAL A 8 3.95 3.73 -4.40
C VAL A 8 4.62 4.30 -3.15
N MET A 9 3.83 4.74 -2.16
CA MET A 9 4.39 5.29 -0.93
C MET A 9 5.28 4.29 -0.17
N LYS A 10 4.87 3.01 -0.07
CA LYS A 10 5.60 2.02 0.73
C LYS A 10 6.78 1.38 0.02
N ASP A 11 6.63 1.10 -1.26
CA ASP A 11 7.50 0.18 -2.02
C ASP A 11 8.38 0.95 -3.01
N VAL A 12 7.98 2.16 -3.42
CA VAL A 12 8.76 3.03 -4.31
C VAL A 12 9.39 4.18 -3.53
N GLU A 13 8.62 4.88 -2.70
CA GLU A 13 9.07 6.08 -1.99
C GLU A 13 9.64 5.77 -0.58
N GLY A 14 9.47 4.54 -0.09
CA GLY A 14 10.10 4.09 1.16
C GLY A 14 9.45 4.56 2.46
N TYR A 15 8.22 5.11 2.43
CA TYR A 15 7.53 5.59 3.62
C TYR A 15 7.33 4.48 4.65
N SER A 16 7.38 4.82 5.94
CA SER A 16 6.94 3.94 7.02
C SER A 16 5.40 3.79 7.05
N HIS A 17 4.89 2.77 7.73
CA HIS A 17 3.44 2.65 7.92
C HIS A 17 2.83 3.81 8.70
N ALA A 18 3.59 4.44 9.60
CA ALA A 18 3.16 5.60 10.37
C ALA A 18 3.02 6.84 9.48
N GLU A 19 3.99 7.09 8.59
CA GLU A 19 3.93 8.20 7.64
C GLU A 19 2.80 8.03 6.64
N VAL A 20 2.61 6.82 6.11
CA VAL A 20 1.44 6.49 5.26
C VAL A 20 0.13 6.71 6.00
N ALA A 21 0.04 6.24 7.25
CA ALA A 21 -1.16 6.39 8.08
C ALA A 21 -1.53 7.87 8.29
N LYS A 22 -0.53 8.69 8.62
CA LYS A 22 -0.69 10.15 8.77
C LYS A 22 -1.11 10.81 7.46
N ALA A 23 -0.39 10.55 6.37
CA ALA A 23 -0.66 11.16 5.06
C ALA A 23 -2.04 10.79 4.48
N GLN A 24 -2.53 9.61 4.83
CA GLN A 24 -3.80 9.06 4.32
C GLN A 24 -4.96 9.15 5.33
N ASN A 25 -4.73 9.77 6.48
CA ASN A 25 -5.67 9.88 7.60
C ASN A 25 -6.35 8.54 7.98
N ILE A 26 -5.53 7.50 8.17
CA ILE A 26 -5.98 6.15 8.56
C ILE A 26 -5.15 5.62 9.72
N SER A 27 -5.58 4.49 10.31
CA SER A 27 -4.76 3.81 11.31
C SER A 27 -3.55 3.11 10.67
N VAL A 28 -2.50 2.92 11.47
CA VAL A 28 -1.32 2.11 11.08
C VAL A 28 -1.72 0.67 10.73
N GLY A 29 -2.68 0.09 11.45
CA GLY A 29 -3.24 -1.23 11.13
C GLY A 29 -3.90 -1.27 9.76
N ALA A 30 -4.71 -0.25 9.42
CA ALA A 30 -5.31 -0.12 8.09
C ALA A 30 -4.24 0.03 6.98
N SER A 31 -3.15 0.75 7.24
CA SER A 31 -2.01 0.84 6.32
C SER A 31 -1.41 -0.53 6.01
N LYS A 32 -1.16 -1.37 7.03
CA LYS A 32 -0.65 -2.74 6.85
C LYS A 32 -1.60 -3.62 6.03
N VAL A 33 -2.88 -3.68 6.40
CA VAL A 33 -3.89 -4.51 5.71
C VAL A 33 -4.07 -4.06 4.26
N ARG A 34 -4.13 -2.75 4.01
CA ARG A 34 -4.27 -2.21 2.65
C ARG A 34 -3.05 -2.49 1.79
N LEU A 35 -1.83 -2.36 2.32
CA LEU A 35 -0.61 -2.70 1.57
C LEU A 35 -0.58 -4.19 1.19
N HIS A 36 -0.94 -5.08 2.12
CA HIS A 36 -0.99 -6.51 1.85
C HIS A 36 -1.95 -6.82 0.68
N ARG A 37 -3.17 -6.29 0.73
CA ARG A 37 -4.18 -6.47 -0.34
C ARG A 37 -3.72 -5.85 -1.66
N ALA A 38 -3.11 -4.67 -1.62
CA ALA A 38 -2.63 -3.99 -2.82
C ALA A 38 -1.49 -4.78 -3.50
N ARG A 39 -0.57 -5.36 -2.73
CA ARG A 39 0.48 -6.24 -3.26
C ARG A 39 -0.07 -7.55 -3.82
N ALA A 40 -1.13 -8.10 -3.22
CA ALA A 40 -1.81 -9.28 -3.78
C ALA A 40 -2.42 -8.97 -5.15
N ALA A 41 -3.20 -7.89 -5.25
CA ALA A 41 -3.76 -7.45 -6.52
C ALA A 41 -2.69 -7.13 -7.57
N LEU A 42 -1.56 -6.54 -7.17
CA LEU A 42 -0.45 -6.26 -8.09
C LEU A 42 0.21 -7.55 -8.61
N ARG A 43 0.44 -8.55 -7.74
CA ARG A 43 0.95 -9.86 -8.17
C ARG A 43 0.01 -10.52 -9.17
N ASP A 44 -1.30 -10.49 -8.90
CA ASP A 44 -2.28 -11.06 -9.83
C ASP A 44 -2.29 -10.33 -11.18
N LEU A 45 -1.97 -9.03 -11.22
CA LEU A 45 -1.85 -8.27 -12.47
C LEU A 45 -0.59 -8.64 -13.26
N VAL A 46 0.54 -8.81 -12.58
CA VAL A 46 1.83 -9.13 -13.21
C VAL A 46 1.91 -10.59 -13.65
N ASN A 47 1.17 -11.48 -13.00
CA ASN A 47 1.13 -12.91 -13.34
C ASN A 47 0.02 -13.27 -14.35
N ARG A 48 -0.66 -12.29 -14.94
CA ARG A 48 -1.75 -12.51 -15.91
C ARG A 48 -1.27 -12.64 -17.37
N ASP A 49 0.03 -12.72 -17.59
CA ASP A 49 0.65 -12.95 -18.89
C ASP A 49 1.03 -14.43 -19.08
#